data_AF-A0A062XY86-F1
#
_entry.id   AF-A0A062XY86-F1
#
_cell.length_a   1.000
_cell.length_b   1.000
_cell.length_c   1.000
_cell.angle_alpha   90.00
_cell.angle_beta   90.00
_cell.angle_gamma   90.00
#
_symmetry.space_group_name_H-M   'P 1'
#
loop_
_entity.id
_entity.type
_entity.pdbx_description
1 polymer ?
#
loop_
_entity_poly.entity_id
_entity_poly.type
_entity_poly.pdbx_seq_one_letter_code
_entity_poly.pdbx_strand_id
1 'polypeptide(L)'
;MALLFLAFPVAAQESEELPFPQAREAVARFLQLTPEQVTQWEALLTTLRETVAPLEEQLRGLEGQLAELLKQENPDAAAVGALVIQIKGVREAIAQAHRQYVNGFEAMLTSEQTAKLRFIRQAERVMPLIPAFRAVQLVR
;
A
#
# COMPACT_ATOMS: atom_id res chain seq x y z
N MET A 1 44.40 -28.77 1.49
CA MET A 1 42.94 -28.69 1.77
C MET A 1 42.56 -27.22 1.84
N ALA A 2 41.96 -26.69 0.77
CA ALA A 2 41.42 -25.33 0.74
C ALA A 2 39.89 -25.46 0.68
N LEU A 3 39.22 -25.04 1.75
CA LEU A 3 37.76 -24.95 1.84
C LEU A 3 37.30 -23.76 1.00
N LEU A 4 36.70 -24.04 -0.16
CA LEU A 4 35.92 -23.06 -0.91
C LEU A 4 34.59 -22.84 -0.19
N PHE A 5 34.45 -21.70 0.48
CA PHE A 5 33.16 -21.14 0.85
C PHE A 5 32.45 -20.70 -0.43
N LEU A 6 31.53 -21.52 -0.94
CA LEU A 6 30.52 -21.05 -1.88
C LEU A 6 29.54 -20.18 -1.10
N ALA A 7 29.74 -18.87 -1.20
CA ALA A 7 28.77 -17.87 -0.79
C ALA A 7 27.50 -18.08 -1.62
N PHE A 8 26.46 -18.66 -1.01
CA PHE A 8 25.11 -18.60 -1.55
C PHE A 8 24.63 -17.15 -1.44
N PRO A 9 24.22 -16.47 -2.52
CA PRO A 9 23.49 -15.23 -2.40
C PRO A 9 22.09 -15.58 -1.91
N VAL A 10 21.89 -15.54 -0.60
CA VAL A 10 20.56 -15.51 0.00
C VAL A 10 20.13 -14.04 0.02
N ALA A 11 18.89 -13.79 -0.40
CA ALA A 11 18.15 -12.52 -0.31
C ALA A 11 18.37 -11.49 -1.43
N ALA A 12 17.86 -11.81 -2.63
CA ALA A 12 17.23 -10.84 -3.52
C ALA A 12 16.33 -11.58 -4.53
N GLN A 13 15.36 -12.36 -4.05
CA GLN A 13 14.17 -12.54 -4.89
C GLN A 13 13.45 -11.19 -4.81
N GLU A 14 13.66 -10.34 -5.82
CA GLU A 14 12.70 -9.29 -6.14
C GLU A 14 11.34 -9.99 -6.17
N SER A 15 10.51 -9.72 -5.18
CA SER A 15 9.12 -10.16 -5.20
C SER A 15 8.49 -9.45 -6.38
N GLU A 16 8.46 -10.11 -7.54
CA GLU A 16 7.94 -9.58 -8.78
C GLU A 16 6.47 -9.19 -8.54
N GLU A 17 6.23 -7.90 -8.31
CA GLU A 17 4.89 -7.39 -8.04
C GLU A 17 4.03 -7.59 -9.28
N LEU A 18 2.89 -8.26 -9.11
CA LEU A 18 1.97 -8.47 -10.22
C LEU A 18 1.49 -7.13 -10.76
N PRO A 19 1.47 -6.92 -12.10
CA PRO A 19 0.84 -5.76 -12.70
C PRO A 19 -0.58 -5.58 -12.17
N PHE A 20 -0.98 -4.33 -11.89
CA PHE A 20 -2.25 -4.03 -11.20
C PHE A 20 -3.49 -4.75 -11.79
N PRO A 21 -3.67 -4.84 -13.13
CA PRO A 21 -4.80 -5.60 -13.69
C PRO A 21 -4.81 -7.08 -13.28
N GLN A 22 -3.64 -7.72 -13.26
CA GLN A 22 -3.47 -9.13 -12.90
C GLN A 22 -3.67 -9.34 -11.39
N ALA A 23 -3.15 -8.41 -10.57
CA ALA A 23 -3.38 -8.42 -9.13
C ALA A 23 -4.87 -8.30 -8.79
N ARG A 24 -5.59 -7.40 -9.46
CA ARG A 24 -7.04 -7.23 -9.30
C ARG A 24 -7.82 -8.50 -9.64
N GLU A 25 -7.48 -9.14 -10.76
CA GLU A 25 -8.09 -10.40 -11.17
C GLU A 25 -7.80 -11.53 -10.17
N ALA A 26 -6.58 -11.62 -9.65
CA ALA A 26 -6.21 -12.60 -8.64
C ALA A 26 -7.03 -12.44 -7.35
N VAL A 27 -7.20 -11.19 -6.87
CA VAL A 27 -8.03 -10.89 -5.69
C VAL A 27 -9.50 -11.23 -5.95
N ALA A 28 -10.05 -10.85 -7.11
CA ALA A 28 -11.44 -11.17 -7.46
C ALA A 28 -11.70 -12.67 -7.49
N ARG A 29 -10.78 -13.45 -8.07
CA ARG A 29 -10.85 -14.92 -8.11
C ARG A 29 -10.72 -15.54 -6.73
N PHE A 30 -9.75 -15.11 -5.92
CA PHE A 30 -9.53 -15.65 -4.57
C PHE A 30 -10.73 -15.38 -3.65
N LEU A 31 -11.23 -14.16 -3.65
CA LEU A 31 -12.40 -13.78 -2.86
C LEU A 31 -13.71 -14.30 -3.50
N GLN A 32 -13.68 -14.80 -4.73
CA GLN A 32 -14.87 -15.23 -5.47
C GLN A 32 -15.91 -14.10 -5.52
N LEU A 33 -15.49 -12.92 -5.96
CA LEU A 33 -16.38 -11.77 -6.11
C LEU A 33 -17.40 -12.04 -7.22
N THR A 34 -18.67 -11.65 -7.00
CA THR A 34 -19.70 -11.69 -8.05
C THR A 34 -19.44 -10.60 -9.10
N PRO A 35 -20.03 -10.70 -10.32
CA PRO A 35 -19.93 -9.66 -11.33
C PRO A 35 -20.35 -8.26 -10.83
N GLU A 36 -21.37 -8.20 -9.97
CA GLU A 36 -21.87 -6.97 -9.36
C GLU A 36 -20.85 -6.40 -8.37
N GLN A 37 -20.23 -7.24 -7.53
CA GLN A 37 -19.16 -6.83 -6.62
C GLN A 37 -17.92 -6.35 -7.37
N VAL A 38 -17.57 -6.98 -8.50
CA VAL A 38 -16.48 -6.52 -9.37
C VAL A 38 -16.80 -5.13 -9.90
N THR A 39 -18.01 -4.91 -10.42
CA THR A 39 -18.45 -3.58 -10.90
C THR A 39 -18.40 -2.53 -9.78
N GLN A 40 -18.87 -2.88 -8.59
CA GLN A 40 -18.81 -2.00 -7.42
C GLN A 40 -17.36 -1.67 -7.03
N TRP A 41 -16.47 -2.66 -7.09
CA TRP A 41 -15.05 -2.46 -6.82
C TRP A 41 -14.39 -1.51 -7.84
N GLU A 42 -14.73 -1.64 -9.11
CA GLU A 42 -14.25 -0.73 -10.17
C GLU A 42 -14.68 0.72 -9.94
N ALA A 43 -15.92 0.92 -9.48
CA ALA A 43 -16.40 2.24 -9.08
C ALA A 43 -15.59 2.79 -7.90
N LEU A 44 -15.35 1.98 -6.86
CA LEU A 44 -14.54 2.37 -5.69
C LEU A 44 -13.10 2.76 -6.08
N LEU A 45 -12.48 2.02 -7.00
CA LEU A 45 -11.13 2.32 -7.52
C LEU A 45 -11.12 3.62 -8.33
N THR A 46 -12.14 3.85 -9.14
CA THR A 46 -12.30 5.09 -9.91
C THR A 46 -12.44 6.28 -8.98
N THR A 47 -13.34 6.20 -7.99
CA THR A 47 -13.52 7.25 -6.97
C THR A 47 -12.23 7.52 -6.19
N LEU A 48 -11.48 6.48 -5.80
CA LEU A 48 -10.20 6.65 -5.12
C LEU A 48 -9.23 7.44 -6.01
N ARG A 49 -9.08 7.06 -7.28
CA ARG A 49 -8.18 7.74 -8.23
C ARG A 49 -8.57 9.20 -8.44
N GLU A 50 -9.85 9.46 -8.68
CA GLU A 50 -10.37 10.82 -8.91
C GLU A 50 -10.23 11.71 -7.68
N THR A 51 -10.32 11.13 -6.48
CA THR A 51 -10.13 11.86 -5.21
C THR A 51 -8.65 12.12 -4.94
N VAL A 52 -7.78 11.14 -5.16
CA VAL A 52 -6.36 11.20 -4.78
C VAL A 52 -5.52 12.00 -5.79
N ALA A 53 -5.79 11.90 -7.09
CA ALA A 53 -5.00 12.58 -8.13
C ALA A 53 -4.81 14.09 -7.89
N PRO A 54 -5.86 14.90 -7.65
CA PRO A 54 -5.68 16.33 -7.37
C PRO A 54 -4.96 16.60 -6.04
N LEU A 55 -5.13 15.72 -5.04
CA LEU A 55 -4.44 15.84 -3.75
C LEU A 55 -2.94 15.57 -3.89
N GLU A 56 -2.54 14.61 -4.73
CA GLU A 56 -1.13 14.35 -5.04
C GLU A 56 -0.48 15.53 -5.78
N GLU A 57 -1.21 16.15 -6.71
CA GLU A 57 -0.74 17.35 -7.39
C GLU A 57 -0.57 18.51 -6.41
N GLN A 58 -1.54 18.73 -5.53
CA GLN A 58 -1.46 19.73 -4.47
C GLN A 58 -0.28 19.46 -3.52
N LEU A 59 -0.09 18.21 -3.11
CA LEU A 59 1.01 17.79 -2.24
C LEU A 59 2.36 18.11 -2.89
N ARG A 60 2.54 17.74 -4.15
CA ARG A 60 3.77 18.02 -4.91
C ARG A 60 4.05 19.53 -5.01
N GLY A 61 3.00 20.33 -5.24
CA GLY A 61 3.10 21.78 -5.28
C GLY A 61 3.58 22.38 -3.94
N LEU A 62 2.99 21.93 -2.83
CA LEU A 62 3.36 22.39 -1.48
C LEU A 62 4.77 21.94 -1.08
N GLU A 63 5.15 20.70 -1.39
CA GLU A 63 6.49 20.18 -1.13
C GLU A 63 7.55 20.93 -1.94
N GLY A 64 7.25 21.30 -3.19
CA GLY A 64 8.11 22.16 -4.00
C GLY A 64 8.30 23.56 -3.40
N GLN A 65 7.23 24.21 -2.93
CA GLN A 65 7.31 25.50 -2.26
C GLN A 65 8.14 25.43 -0.97
N LEU A 66 7.93 24.38 -0.18
CA LEU A 66 8.70 24.15 1.04
C LEU A 66 10.18 23.95 0.72
N ALA A 67 10.49 23.15 -0.30
CA ALA A 67 11.86 22.93 -0.73
C ALA A 67 12.55 24.23 -1.16
N GLU A 68 11.87 25.11 -1.91
CA GLU A 68 12.47 26.39 -2.30
C GLU A 68 12.63 27.38 -1.15
N LEU A 69 11.68 27.40 -0.22
CA LEU A 69 11.79 28.23 0.97
C LEU A 69 13.02 27.82 1.79
N LEU A 70 13.23 26.52 1.99
CA LEU A 70 14.36 25.98 2.76
C LEU A 70 15.74 26.16 2.11
N LYS A 71 15.82 26.53 0.82
CA LYS A 71 17.10 26.86 0.17
C LYS A 71 17.59 28.28 0.47
N GLN A 72 16.74 29.14 1.04
CA GLN A 72 17.12 30.51 1.36
C GLN A 72 18.11 30.54 2.53
N GLU A 73 18.96 31.57 2.58
CA GLU A 73 19.97 31.71 3.64
C GLU A 73 19.35 31.89 5.03
N ASN A 74 18.19 32.54 5.10
CA ASN A 74 17.41 32.72 6.32
C ASN A 74 15.90 32.53 6.02
N PRO A 75 15.41 31.29 5.93
CA PRO A 75 14.02 31.01 5.59
C PRO A 75 13.07 31.52 6.68
N ASP A 76 11.93 32.08 6.27
CA ASP A 76 10.88 32.47 7.22
C ASP A 76 10.26 31.23 7.90
N ALA A 77 10.53 31.07 9.19
CA ALA A 77 10.04 29.96 10.00
C ALA A 77 8.50 29.89 10.07
N ALA A 78 7.80 31.03 10.03
CA ALA A 78 6.34 31.05 10.05
C ALA A 78 5.78 30.50 8.73
N ALA A 79 6.37 30.90 7.60
CA ALA A 79 6.02 30.38 6.28
C ALA A 79 6.33 28.87 6.16
N VAL A 80 7.47 28.40 6.69
CA VAL A 80 7.80 26.97 6.76
C VAL A 80 6.74 26.21 7.55
N GLY A 81 6.39 26.70 8.76
CA GLY A 81 5.39 26.06 9.61
C GLY A 81 4.02 25.97 8.93
N ALA A 82 3.59 27.04 8.25
CA ALA A 82 2.35 27.06 7.50
C ALA A 82 2.32 26.02 6.37
N LEU A 83 3.41 25.86 5.62
CA LEU A 83 3.52 24.84 4.56
C LEU A 83 3.50 23.43 5.13
N VAL A 84 4.20 23.17 6.23
CA VAL A 84 4.22 21.85 6.89
C VAL A 84 2.82 21.44 7.36
N ILE A 85 2.05 22.37 7.94
CA ILE A 85 0.66 22.10 8.35
C ILE A 85 -0.24 21.79 7.15
N GLN A 86 -0.09 22.53 6.05
CA GLN A 86 -0.85 22.27 4.82
C GLN A 86 -0.51 20.89 4.22
N ILE A 87 0.78 20.56 4.11
CA ILE A 87 1.25 19.25 3.66
C ILE A 87 0.67 18.12 4.51
N LYS A 88 0.69 18.27 5.84
CA LYS A 88 0.06 17.31 6.76
C LYS A 88 -1.42 17.14 6.45
N GLY A 89 -2.16 18.23 6.27
CA GLY A 89 -3.59 18.18 5.94
C GLY A 89 -3.88 17.43 4.64
N VAL A 90 -3.08 17.66 3.59
CA VAL A 90 -3.24 16.94 2.31
C VAL A 90 -2.93 15.45 2.46
N ARG A 91 -1.86 15.10 3.17
CA ARG A 91 -1.52 13.68 3.47
C ARG A 91 -2.63 12.98 4.26
N GLU A 92 -3.25 13.68 5.21
CA GLU A 92 -4.38 13.16 5.98
C GLU A 92 -5.62 12.94 5.09
N ALA A 93 -5.88 13.82 4.14
CA ALA A 93 -6.96 13.67 3.16
C ALA A 93 -6.73 12.48 2.22
N ILE A 94 -5.50 12.29 1.72
CA ILE A 94 -5.13 11.11 0.92
C ILE A 94 -5.34 9.83 1.74
N ALA A 95 -4.84 9.80 2.98
CA ALA A 95 -5.02 8.66 3.86
C ALA A 95 -6.51 8.38 4.16
N GLN A 96 -7.33 9.42 4.26
CA GLN A 96 -8.78 9.29 4.42
C GLN A 96 -9.44 8.67 3.19
N ALA A 97 -9.06 9.08 1.97
CA ALA A 97 -9.57 8.49 0.74
C ALA A 97 -9.26 6.98 0.66
N HIS A 98 -8.03 6.58 1.02
CA HIS A 98 -7.66 5.16 1.12
C HIS A 98 -8.50 4.40 2.16
N ARG A 99 -8.72 4.98 3.35
CA ARG A 99 -9.58 4.35 4.37
C ARG A 99 -11.01 4.17 3.87
N GLN A 100 -11.56 5.18 3.19
CA GLN A 100 -12.90 5.11 2.60
C GLN A 100 -12.99 4.02 1.53
N TYR A 101 -11.98 3.92 0.65
CA TYR A 101 -11.89 2.84 -0.33
C TYR A 101 -11.88 1.45 0.34
N VAL A 102 -11.03 1.24 1.35
CA VAL A 102 -10.94 -0.05 2.05
C VAL A 102 -12.26 -0.38 2.76
N ASN A 103 -12.86 0.58 3.46
CA ASN A 103 -14.13 0.39 4.13
C ASN A 103 -15.26 0.07 3.13
N GLY A 104 -15.30 0.76 1.99
CA GLY A 104 -16.26 0.49 0.92
C GLY A 104 -16.08 -0.91 0.32
N PHE A 105 -14.82 -1.32 0.10
CA PHE A 105 -14.49 -2.66 -0.36
C PHE A 105 -14.92 -3.74 0.65
N GLU A 106 -14.66 -3.54 1.94
CA GLU A 106 -15.09 -4.48 2.97
C GLU A 106 -16.61 -4.56 3.12
N ALA A 107 -17.30 -3.42 3.01
CA ALA A 107 -18.75 -3.34 3.15
C ALA A 107 -19.52 -4.09 2.05
N MET A 108 -18.93 -4.27 0.87
CA MET A 108 -19.55 -5.05 -0.21
C MET A 108 -19.33 -6.56 -0.09
N LEU A 109 -18.44 -7.02 0.81
CA LEU A 109 -18.14 -8.44 0.95
C LEU A 109 -19.21 -9.18 1.77
N THR A 110 -19.45 -10.44 1.43
CA THR A 110 -20.18 -11.36 2.30
C THR A 110 -19.33 -11.79 3.48
N SER A 111 -19.95 -12.37 4.52
CA SER A 111 -19.23 -12.87 5.70
C SER A 111 -18.14 -13.90 5.34
N GLU A 112 -18.38 -14.77 4.36
CA GLU A 112 -17.40 -15.73 3.86
C GLU A 112 -16.21 -15.03 3.19
N GLN A 113 -16.48 -14.05 2.33
CA GLN A 113 -15.45 -13.30 1.62
C GLN A 113 -14.61 -12.45 2.59
N THR A 114 -15.26 -11.84 3.60
CA THR A 114 -14.56 -11.16 4.70
C THR A 114 -13.64 -12.11 5.47
N ALA A 115 -14.04 -13.37 5.68
CA ALA A 115 -13.19 -14.36 6.32
C ALA A 115 -11.97 -14.72 5.46
N LYS A 116 -12.12 -14.85 4.13
CA LYS A 116 -11.01 -15.05 3.18
C LYS A 116 -10.03 -13.87 3.21
N LEU A 117 -10.53 -12.64 3.20
CA LEU A 117 -9.69 -11.44 3.31
C LEU A 117 -8.92 -11.40 4.63
N ARG A 118 -9.58 -11.75 5.74
CA ARG A 118 -8.95 -11.83 7.07
C ARG A 118 -7.83 -12.87 7.10
N PHE A 119 -8.03 -14.02 6.45
CA PHE A 119 -6.99 -15.05 6.32
C PHE A 119 -5.74 -14.51 5.62
N ILE A 120 -5.89 -13.77 4.52
CA ILE A 120 -4.75 -13.14 3.83
C ILE A 120 -4.01 -12.15 4.74
N ARG A 121 -4.74 -11.29 5.48
CA ARG A 121 -4.14 -10.35 6.44
C ARG A 121 -3.41 -11.05 7.58
N GLN A 122 -3.91 -12.20 8.02
CA GLN A 122 -3.23 -13.00 9.03
C GLN A 122 -1.97 -13.66 8.44
N ALA A 123 -2.07 -14.21 7.23
CA ALA A 123 -0.96 -14.80 6.50
C ALA A 123 0.18 -13.79 6.30
N GLU A 124 -0.14 -12.56 5.89
CA GLU A 124 0.82 -11.46 5.75
C GLU A 124 1.66 -11.23 7.01
N ARG A 125 1.03 -11.22 8.20
CA ARG A 125 1.72 -11.03 9.47
C ARG A 125 2.66 -12.18 9.84
N VAL A 126 2.33 -13.40 9.44
CA VAL A 126 3.10 -14.60 9.80
C VAL A 126 4.08 -15.04 8.73
N MET A 127 3.94 -14.56 7.48
CA MET A 127 4.86 -14.87 6.37
C MET A 127 6.34 -14.70 6.73
N PRO A 128 6.77 -13.61 7.42
CA PRO A 128 8.16 -13.43 7.81
C PRO A 128 8.70 -14.52 8.76
N LEU A 129 7.80 -15.23 9.47
CA LEU A 129 8.18 -16.29 10.41
C LEU A 129 8.34 -17.65 9.73
N ILE A 130 7.76 -17.85 8.55
CA ILE A 130 7.76 -19.14 7.85
C ILE A 130 9.18 -19.71 7.67
N PRO A 131 10.22 -18.93 7.29
CA PRO A 131 11.58 -19.46 7.20
C PRO A 131 12.11 -20.05 8.51
N ALA A 132 11.82 -19.43 9.65
CA ALA A 132 12.24 -19.93 10.96
C ALA A 132 11.56 -21.26 11.29
N PHE A 133 10.26 -21.38 11.02
CA PHE A 133 9.50 -22.62 11.24
C PHE A 133 9.96 -23.76 10.31
N ARG A 134 10.36 -23.46 9.07
CA ARG A 134 10.99 -24.44 8.17
C ARG A 134 12.35 -24.90 8.68
N ALA A 135 13.17 -23.98 9.20
CA ALA A 135 14.49 -24.31 9.73
C ALA A 135 14.45 -25.32 10.89
N VAL A 136 13.38 -25.29 11.69
CA VAL A 136 13.14 -26.25 12.79
C VAL A 136 12.16 -27.38 12.40
N GLN A 137 11.87 -27.55 11.10
CA GLN A 137 11.04 -28.64 10.55
C GLN A 137 9.59 -28.68 11.06
N LEU A 138 9.05 -27.57 11.56
CA LEU A 138 7.65 -27.47 12.01
C LEU A 138 6.68 -27.21 10.84
N VAL A 139 7.18 -26.67 9.73
CA VAL A 139 6.44 -26.45 8.49
C VAL A 139 7.31 -26.95 7.34
N ARG A 140 6.69 -27.56 6.32
CA ARG A 140 7.37 -28.07 5.13
C ARG A 140 7.33 -27.05 3.99
#